data_AF-A0A1X0R0A9-F1
#
_entry.id   AF-A0A1X0R0A9-F1
#
_cell.length_a   1.000
_cell.length_b   1.000
_cell.length_c   1.000
_cell.angle_alpha   90.00
_cell.angle_beta   90.00
_cell.angle_gamma   90.00
#
_symmetry.space_group_name_H-M   'P 1'
#
loop_
_entity.id
_entity.type
_entity.pdbx_description
1 polymer ?
#
loop_
_entity_poly.entity_id
_entity_poly.type
_entity_poly.pdbx_seq_one_letter_code
_entity_poly.pdbx_strand_id
1 'polypeptide(L)'
;SIMAGAVSKGLEGSRTLNINIALEDRGITYGAGGNPGAITIPNFIKHYSPNVIGGSVGDHWVEFCYFGLCPKWQYHPEKDRFNAAQSAAMSFDLGMELDYLIPAMRKTLGLDFENDWKMITIQIGIYGPLLTPEGYEKSLNSALRRIRKEVPRVLVNLIGVFNVTNVYELTTGNPYCSATIFGDFQTNSLECFCATHGFKKEVDIAAAAYDSIVFKLAKKYNEFNDPTFGIMYTPANVDLASLPVQMFR
;
A
#
# COMPACT_ATOMS: atom_id res chain seq x y z
N SER A 1 -7.03 -0.75 -4.99
CA SER A 1 -6.04 -0.82 -3.90
C SER A 1 -5.15 0.39 -3.95
N ILE A 2 -4.52 0.73 -2.83
CA ILE A 2 -3.46 1.72 -2.73
C ILE A 2 -2.28 1.02 -2.03
N MET A 3 -1.62 0.08 -2.71
CA MET A 3 -0.34 -0.51 -2.27
C MET A 3 0.64 -0.66 -3.44
N ALA A 4 1.83 -0.06 -3.33
CA ALA A 4 2.72 0.20 -4.46
C ALA A 4 3.47 -1.03 -4.98
N GLY A 5 3.62 -2.09 -4.19
CA GLY A 5 4.21 -3.35 -4.66
C GLY A 5 5.71 -3.31 -5.00
N ALA A 6 6.41 -2.21 -4.67
CA ALA A 6 7.86 -2.14 -4.82
C ALA A 6 8.54 -3.27 -4.07
N VAL A 7 9.49 -3.92 -4.74
CA VAL A 7 10.31 -4.99 -4.15
C VAL A 7 9.47 -6.15 -3.59
N SER A 8 8.23 -6.35 -4.08
CA SER A 8 7.34 -7.42 -3.57
C SER A 8 7.80 -8.84 -3.90
N LYS A 9 8.67 -9.00 -4.91
CA LYS A 9 9.38 -10.26 -5.20
C LYS A 9 10.64 -10.44 -4.34
N GLY A 10 10.96 -9.46 -3.52
CA GLY A 10 12.15 -9.46 -2.73
C GLY A 10 13.39 -8.87 -3.42
N LEU A 11 14.46 -8.70 -2.64
CA LEU A 11 15.76 -8.21 -3.08
C LEU A 11 16.63 -9.39 -3.49
N GLU A 12 16.61 -9.85 -4.73
CA GLU A 12 17.53 -10.90 -5.19
C GLU A 12 19.00 -10.41 -5.14
N GLY A 13 19.62 -10.53 -3.97
CA GLY A 13 21.01 -10.19 -3.64
C GLY A 13 22.01 -11.02 -4.45
N SER A 14 22.58 -10.35 -5.44
CA SER A 14 23.81 -10.71 -6.11
C SER A 14 24.76 -9.52 -5.95
N ARG A 15 26.07 -9.74 -5.96
CA ARG A 15 27.08 -8.66 -6.03
C ARG A 15 27.10 -7.95 -7.40
N THR A 16 26.17 -8.28 -8.30
CA THR A 16 26.00 -7.67 -9.61
C THR A 16 24.78 -6.76 -9.61
N LEU A 17 24.85 -5.66 -10.36
CA LEU A 17 23.74 -4.73 -10.58
C LEU A 17 22.43 -5.49 -10.86
N ASN A 18 21.44 -5.31 -10.00
CA ASN A 18 20.12 -5.91 -10.17
C ASN A 18 19.08 -4.82 -10.46
N ILE A 19 18.72 -4.67 -11.74
CA ILE A 19 17.72 -3.69 -12.18
C ILE A 19 16.30 -4.05 -11.72
N ASN A 20 16.06 -5.30 -11.28
CA ASN A 20 14.74 -5.74 -10.82
C ASN A 20 14.32 -5.04 -9.52
N ILE A 21 15.26 -4.45 -8.76
CA ILE A 21 14.96 -3.65 -7.57
C ILE A 21 14.17 -2.38 -7.95
N ALA A 22 14.28 -1.91 -9.19
CA ALA A 22 13.52 -0.78 -9.70
C ALA A 22 12.14 -1.18 -10.27
N LEU A 23 11.72 -2.43 -10.09
CA LEU A 23 10.40 -2.91 -10.50
C LEU A 23 9.42 -2.98 -9.32
N GLU A 24 8.17 -2.68 -9.61
CA GLU A 24 7.02 -2.92 -8.74
C GLU A 24 6.25 -4.13 -9.25
N ASP A 25 6.18 -5.20 -8.46
CA ASP A 25 5.33 -6.35 -8.80
C ASP A 25 3.92 -6.14 -8.26
N ARG A 26 3.11 -5.45 -9.06
CA ARG A 26 1.71 -5.19 -8.75
C ARG A 26 0.90 -6.47 -8.75
N GLY A 27 1.27 -7.45 -9.58
CA GLY A 27 0.52 -8.68 -9.77
C GLY A 27 0.48 -9.60 -8.55
N ILE A 28 1.44 -9.46 -7.64
CA ILE A 28 1.53 -10.27 -6.41
C ILE A 28 1.29 -9.51 -5.11
N THR A 29 1.07 -8.19 -5.15
CA THR A 29 0.83 -7.40 -3.93
C THR A 29 -0.39 -7.94 -3.17
N TYR A 30 -0.21 -8.27 -1.89
CA TYR A 30 -1.22 -9.00 -1.11
C TYR A 30 -2.62 -8.34 -1.12
N GLY A 31 -2.71 -7.01 -1.15
CA GLY A 31 -3.99 -6.29 -1.15
C GLY A 31 -4.61 -6.02 -2.52
N ALA A 32 -3.91 -6.30 -3.63
CA ALA A 32 -4.26 -5.81 -4.97
C ALA A 32 -3.96 -6.77 -6.13
N GLY A 33 -3.05 -7.72 -5.97
CA GLY A 33 -2.53 -8.54 -7.05
C GLY A 33 -3.55 -9.54 -7.57
N GLY A 34 -3.55 -9.76 -8.88
CA GLY A 34 -4.43 -10.67 -9.61
C GLY A 34 -3.67 -11.66 -10.49
N ASN A 35 -2.34 -11.79 -10.32
CA ASN A 35 -1.59 -12.83 -11.01
C ASN A 35 -2.12 -14.22 -10.60
N PRO A 36 -2.24 -15.18 -11.54
CA PRO A 36 -2.63 -16.55 -11.20
C PRO A 36 -1.73 -17.16 -10.12
N GLY A 37 -2.35 -17.76 -9.10
CA GLY A 37 -1.63 -18.42 -8.00
C GLY A 37 -1.07 -17.49 -6.93
N ALA A 38 -1.16 -16.16 -7.08
CA ALA A 38 -0.72 -15.23 -6.04
C ALA A 38 -1.64 -15.28 -4.81
N ILE A 39 -1.05 -15.23 -3.61
CA ILE A 39 -1.78 -15.24 -2.33
C ILE A 39 -2.22 -13.82 -2.01
N THR A 40 -3.35 -13.40 -2.58
CA THR A 40 -3.81 -12.01 -2.54
C THR A 40 -5.31 -11.91 -2.29
N ILE A 41 -5.76 -10.78 -1.74
CA ILE A 41 -7.18 -10.48 -1.52
C ILE A 41 -8.01 -10.67 -2.81
N PRO A 42 -7.63 -10.13 -3.98
CA PRO A 42 -8.42 -10.33 -5.20
C PRO A 42 -8.54 -11.80 -5.61
N ASN A 43 -7.49 -12.61 -5.46
CA ASN A 43 -7.55 -14.03 -5.79
C ASN A 43 -8.40 -14.84 -4.80
N PHE A 44 -8.37 -14.48 -3.52
CA PHE A 44 -9.29 -15.07 -2.54
C PHE A 44 -10.75 -14.71 -2.84
N ILE A 45 -11.05 -13.45 -3.18
CA ILE A 45 -12.39 -13.05 -3.60
C ILE A 45 -12.80 -13.79 -4.88
N LYS A 46 -11.88 -13.93 -5.84
CA LYS A 46 -12.14 -14.61 -7.11
C LYS A 46 -12.55 -16.07 -6.95
N HIS A 47 -12.10 -16.74 -5.89
CA HIS A 47 -12.56 -18.09 -5.56
C HIS A 47 -14.08 -18.14 -5.34
N TYR A 48 -14.65 -17.12 -4.69
CA TYR A 48 -16.09 -17.05 -4.38
C TYR A 48 -16.89 -16.25 -5.42
N SER A 49 -16.24 -15.32 -6.12
CA SER A 49 -16.81 -14.49 -7.18
C SER A 49 -15.91 -14.52 -8.42
N PRO A 50 -16.06 -15.53 -9.30
CA PRO A 50 -15.14 -15.77 -10.42
C PRO A 50 -14.98 -14.61 -11.41
N ASN A 51 -15.99 -13.75 -11.50
CA ASN A 51 -16.05 -12.62 -12.41
C ASN A 51 -15.47 -11.32 -11.83
N VAL A 52 -14.91 -11.35 -10.62
CA VAL A 52 -14.27 -10.16 -10.04
C VAL A 52 -13.11 -9.68 -10.93
N ILE A 53 -13.05 -8.37 -11.14
CA ILE A 53 -12.02 -7.68 -11.92
C ILE A 53 -11.28 -6.65 -11.07
N GLY A 54 -10.23 -6.05 -11.63
CA GLY A 54 -9.52 -4.92 -11.01
C GLY A 54 -8.21 -5.29 -10.32
N GLY A 55 -7.95 -6.58 -10.07
CA GLY A 55 -6.66 -7.02 -9.56
C GLY A 55 -5.54 -6.74 -10.56
N SER A 56 -4.45 -6.13 -10.09
CA SER A 56 -3.27 -5.77 -10.89
C SER A 56 -2.54 -7.00 -11.41
N VAL A 57 -1.76 -6.86 -12.47
CA VAL A 57 -1.03 -7.95 -13.13
C VAL A 57 0.38 -7.56 -13.53
N GLY A 58 1.28 -8.54 -13.50
CA GLY A 58 2.67 -8.36 -13.88
C GLY A 58 3.43 -7.35 -13.02
N ASP A 59 4.55 -6.89 -13.56
CA ASP A 59 5.44 -5.90 -12.97
C ASP A 59 5.71 -4.74 -13.95
N HIS A 60 6.13 -3.59 -13.45
CA HIS A 60 6.61 -2.47 -14.26
C HIS A 60 7.63 -1.64 -13.48
N TRP A 61 8.21 -0.63 -14.12
CA TRP A 61 9.08 0.33 -13.44
C TRP A 61 8.33 1.03 -12.32
N VAL A 62 9.02 1.23 -11.20
CA VAL A 62 8.50 1.89 -10.02
C VAL A 62 7.87 3.24 -10.33
N GLU A 63 6.67 3.45 -9.80
CA GLU A 63 5.96 4.73 -9.87
C GLU A 63 6.25 5.54 -8.61
N PHE A 64 7.04 6.61 -8.74
CA PHE A 64 7.42 7.41 -7.59
C PHE A 64 6.43 8.55 -7.32
N CYS A 65 6.09 8.70 -6.04
CA CYS A 65 5.33 9.80 -5.49
C CYS A 65 6.12 10.36 -4.30
N TYR A 66 6.87 11.44 -4.53
CA TYR A 66 7.81 11.97 -3.54
C TYR A 66 7.57 13.46 -3.32
N PHE A 67 7.40 13.88 -2.06
CA PHE A 67 7.05 15.26 -1.69
C PHE A 67 5.82 15.82 -2.44
N GLY A 68 4.79 15.02 -2.66
CA GLY A 68 3.58 15.43 -3.38
C GLY A 68 3.75 15.57 -4.89
N LEU A 69 4.93 15.26 -5.43
CA LEU A 69 5.13 15.10 -6.87
C LEU A 69 4.81 13.66 -7.24
N CYS A 70 3.57 13.46 -7.67
CA CYS A 70 3.02 12.14 -8.01
C CYS A 70 2.52 12.15 -9.46
N PRO A 71 3.46 12.14 -10.45
CA PRO A 71 3.09 12.32 -11.84
C PRO A 71 2.16 11.23 -12.37
N LYS A 72 0.98 11.64 -12.84
CA LYS A 72 -0.07 10.74 -13.37
C LYS A 72 0.34 9.96 -14.63
N TRP A 73 1.39 10.39 -15.32
CA TRP A 73 1.89 9.71 -16.53
C TRP A 73 2.73 8.47 -16.22
N GLN A 74 3.04 8.21 -14.94
CA GLN A 74 3.72 6.99 -14.51
C GLN A 74 2.79 5.78 -14.44
N TYR A 75 1.49 5.98 -14.24
CA TYR A 75 0.54 4.87 -14.18
C TYR A 75 0.59 4.01 -15.45
N HIS A 76 0.49 2.71 -15.25
CA HIS A 76 0.40 1.67 -16.29
C HIS A 76 -0.98 0.98 -16.24
N PRO A 77 -2.07 1.58 -16.77
CA PRO A 77 -3.44 1.07 -16.60
C PRO A 77 -3.67 -0.40 -16.95
N GLU A 78 -2.96 -0.92 -17.97
CA GLU A 78 -3.01 -2.32 -18.39
C GLU A 78 -2.51 -3.30 -17.30
N LYS A 79 -1.56 -2.85 -16.47
CA LYS A 79 -0.93 -3.63 -15.39
C LYS A 79 -1.49 -3.27 -14.02
N ASP A 80 -1.62 -1.98 -13.73
CA ASP A 80 -2.17 -1.47 -12.48
C ASP A 80 -3.62 -1.86 -12.28
N ARG A 81 -4.42 -1.79 -13.35
CA ARG A 81 -5.87 -1.88 -13.29
C ARG A 81 -6.43 -0.95 -12.21
N PHE A 82 -6.93 -1.49 -11.09
CA PHE A 82 -7.47 -0.71 -9.98
C PHE A 82 -6.49 -0.58 -8.80
N ASN A 83 -5.20 -0.78 -9.02
CA ASN A 83 -4.16 -0.42 -8.08
C ASN A 83 -3.67 1.01 -8.38
N ALA A 84 -3.90 1.93 -7.45
CA ALA A 84 -3.61 3.34 -7.60
C ALA A 84 -2.43 3.81 -6.76
N ALA A 85 -1.75 2.89 -6.06
CA ALA A 85 -0.65 3.30 -5.22
C ALA A 85 0.59 3.68 -6.01
N GLN A 86 1.39 4.52 -5.39
CA GLN A 86 2.70 4.89 -5.88
C GLN A 86 3.72 4.74 -4.74
N SER A 87 4.93 4.31 -5.07
CA SER A 87 6.01 4.20 -4.09
C SER A 87 6.33 5.56 -3.50
N ALA A 88 6.65 5.57 -2.21
CA ALA A 88 6.89 6.77 -1.38
C ALA A 88 5.66 7.68 -1.14
N ALA A 89 4.47 7.33 -1.65
CA ALA A 89 3.24 8.04 -1.34
C ALA A 89 2.99 8.09 0.18
N MET A 90 2.51 9.23 0.65
CA MET A 90 2.07 9.45 2.03
C MET A 90 0.56 9.65 2.09
N SER A 91 -0.02 9.70 3.29
CA SER A 91 -1.48 9.81 3.40
C SER A 91 -2.07 11.07 2.76
N PHE A 92 -1.32 12.16 2.64
CA PHE A 92 -1.78 13.36 1.92
C PHE A 92 -1.87 13.16 0.40
N ASP A 93 -1.21 12.15 -0.15
CA ASP A 93 -1.24 11.78 -1.56
C ASP A 93 -2.45 10.90 -1.93
N LEU A 94 -3.18 10.35 -0.95
CA LEU A 94 -4.39 9.55 -1.17
C LEU A 94 -5.41 10.24 -2.08
N GLY A 95 -5.47 11.58 -2.06
CA GLY A 95 -6.31 12.35 -2.96
C GLY A 95 -5.94 12.18 -4.43
N MET A 96 -4.64 12.14 -4.75
CA MET A 96 -4.14 11.95 -6.11
C MET A 96 -4.30 10.50 -6.58
N GLU A 97 -4.16 9.53 -5.69
CA GLU A 97 -4.41 8.12 -6.02
C GLU A 97 -5.90 7.89 -6.30
N LEU A 98 -6.80 8.56 -5.57
CA LEU A 98 -8.24 8.57 -5.88
C LEU A 98 -8.59 9.27 -7.19
N ASP A 99 -7.82 10.28 -7.60
CA ASP A 99 -7.98 10.92 -8.93
C ASP A 99 -7.67 9.98 -10.08
N TYR A 100 -6.85 8.94 -9.86
CA TYR A 100 -6.62 7.88 -10.82
C TYR A 100 -7.70 6.78 -10.71
N LEU A 101 -7.92 6.28 -9.49
CA LEU A 101 -8.75 5.11 -9.23
C LEU A 101 -10.23 5.30 -9.63
N ILE A 102 -10.85 6.41 -9.21
CA ILE A 102 -12.28 6.62 -9.41
C ILE A 102 -12.62 6.75 -10.91
N PRO A 103 -11.92 7.59 -11.70
CA PRO A 103 -12.14 7.63 -13.14
C PRO A 103 -11.83 6.31 -13.85
N ALA A 104 -10.80 5.57 -13.42
CA ALA A 104 -10.48 4.26 -13.99
C ALA A 104 -11.64 3.27 -13.82
N MET A 105 -12.21 3.18 -12.61
CA MET A 105 -13.39 2.35 -12.36
C MET A 105 -14.58 2.80 -13.24
N ARG A 106 -14.88 4.11 -13.30
CA ARG A 106 -16.01 4.64 -14.10
C ARG A 106 -15.90 4.35 -15.60
N LYS A 107 -14.68 4.24 -16.14
CA LYS A 107 -14.43 4.02 -17.57
C LYS A 107 -14.27 2.54 -17.95
N THR A 108 -14.19 1.64 -16.98
CA THR A 108 -13.92 0.23 -17.24
C THR A 108 -15.15 -0.46 -17.84
N LEU A 109 -15.00 -0.97 -19.06
CA LEU A 109 -16.04 -1.78 -19.69
C LEU A 109 -16.23 -3.08 -18.90
N GLY A 110 -17.49 -3.46 -18.68
CA GLY A 110 -17.84 -4.66 -17.90
C GLY A 110 -17.89 -4.46 -16.39
N LEU A 111 -17.62 -3.25 -15.88
CA LEU A 111 -17.94 -2.83 -14.51
C LEU A 111 -19.23 -2.00 -14.53
N ASP A 112 -20.24 -2.40 -13.77
CA ASP A 112 -21.34 -1.50 -13.41
C ASP A 112 -20.89 -0.63 -12.22
N PHE A 113 -20.41 0.57 -12.53
CA PHE A 113 -19.90 1.48 -11.51
C PHE A 113 -20.95 1.85 -10.45
N GLU A 114 -22.24 1.85 -10.79
CA GLU A 114 -23.29 2.25 -9.84
C GLU A 114 -23.81 1.07 -9.02
N ASN A 115 -23.85 -0.14 -9.60
CA ASN A 115 -24.48 -1.30 -8.98
C ASN A 115 -23.51 -2.39 -8.47
N ASP A 116 -22.30 -2.49 -8.98
CA ASP A 116 -21.37 -3.52 -8.51
C ASP A 116 -20.79 -3.16 -7.14
N TRP A 117 -20.63 -4.16 -6.26
CA TRP A 117 -19.87 -3.97 -5.03
C TRP A 117 -18.38 -3.82 -5.33
N LYS A 118 -17.76 -2.84 -4.69
CA LYS A 118 -16.34 -2.51 -4.83
C LYS A 118 -15.64 -2.73 -3.51
N MET A 119 -14.45 -3.33 -3.55
CA MET A 119 -13.57 -3.41 -2.38
C MET A 119 -12.36 -2.52 -2.61
N ILE A 120 -12.15 -1.52 -1.75
CA ILE A 120 -10.97 -0.65 -1.80
C ILE A 120 -10.09 -0.95 -0.61
N THR A 121 -8.93 -1.53 -0.86
CA THR A 121 -7.90 -1.73 0.16
C THR A 121 -7.02 -0.48 0.27
N ILE A 122 -6.86 0.04 1.49
CA ILE A 122 -5.98 1.17 1.82
C ILE A 122 -5.02 0.71 2.92
N GLN A 123 -3.72 0.79 2.63
CA GLN A 123 -2.66 0.75 3.62
C GLN A 123 -1.65 1.83 3.26
N ILE A 124 -1.44 2.81 4.14
CA ILE A 124 -0.53 3.91 3.89
C ILE A 124 0.33 4.15 5.12
N GLY A 125 1.64 3.96 4.95
CA GLY A 125 2.60 3.95 6.05
C GLY A 125 3.20 5.32 6.34
N ILE A 126 4.30 5.29 7.10
CA ILE A 126 5.11 6.47 7.42
C ILE A 126 6.30 6.49 6.48
N TYR A 127 6.44 7.57 5.73
CA TYR A 127 7.58 7.80 4.87
C TYR A 127 8.08 9.24 5.06
N GLY A 128 9.02 9.44 5.98
CA GLY A 128 9.49 10.78 6.36
C GLY A 128 8.97 11.28 7.71
N PRO A 129 9.68 12.20 8.39
CA PRO A 129 9.24 12.80 9.66
C PRO A 129 8.13 13.85 9.46
N LEU A 130 7.62 13.99 8.24
CA LEU A 130 6.86 15.15 7.79
C LEU A 130 5.38 15.12 8.20
N LEU A 131 4.87 13.95 8.60
CA LEU A 131 3.44 13.79 8.81
C LEU A 131 3.12 13.48 10.28
N THR A 132 2.48 14.43 10.94
CA THR A 132 1.99 14.25 12.32
C THR A 132 0.75 13.35 12.34
N PRO A 133 0.40 12.74 13.48
CA PRO A 133 -0.86 12.00 13.64
C PRO A 133 -2.10 12.80 13.21
N GLU A 134 -2.14 14.10 13.50
CA GLU A 134 -3.26 14.97 13.10
C GLU A 134 -3.32 15.14 11.57
N GLY A 135 -2.16 15.31 10.93
CA GLY A 135 -2.05 15.37 9.47
C GLY A 135 -2.52 14.07 8.82
N TYR A 136 -2.11 12.94 9.37
CA TYR A 136 -2.56 11.62 8.92
C TYR A 136 -4.06 11.41 9.08
N GLU A 137 -4.63 11.71 10.25
CA GLU A 137 -6.07 11.60 10.48
C GLU A 137 -6.85 12.48 9.50
N LYS A 138 -6.40 13.72 9.28
CA LYS A 138 -7.04 14.65 8.34
C LYS A 138 -7.05 14.10 6.93
N SER A 139 -5.91 13.63 6.43
CA SER A 139 -5.78 13.13 5.06
C SER A 139 -6.56 11.84 4.85
N LEU A 140 -6.44 10.87 5.76
CA LEU A 140 -7.17 9.62 5.67
C LEU A 140 -8.68 9.83 5.78
N ASN A 141 -9.13 10.67 6.71
CA ASN A 141 -10.55 11.01 6.82
C ASN A 141 -11.06 11.73 5.57
N SER A 142 -10.25 12.58 4.92
CA SER A 142 -10.59 13.22 3.64
C SER A 142 -10.79 12.18 2.53
N ALA A 143 -9.87 11.23 2.40
CA ALA A 143 -9.96 10.14 1.43
C ALA A 143 -11.21 9.28 1.66
N LEU A 144 -11.49 8.88 2.91
CA LEU A 144 -12.69 8.11 3.28
C LEU A 144 -13.98 8.86 2.96
N ARG A 145 -14.04 10.18 3.25
CA ARG A 145 -15.19 11.03 2.87
C ARG A 145 -15.41 11.02 1.36
N ARG A 146 -14.33 11.13 0.59
CA ARG A 146 -14.40 11.16 -0.88
C ARG A 146 -14.87 9.81 -1.42
N ILE A 147 -14.29 8.70 -0.96
CA ILE A 147 -14.71 7.35 -1.35
C ILE A 147 -16.21 7.16 -1.06
N ARG A 148 -16.66 7.44 0.16
CA ARG A 148 -18.07 7.32 0.53
C ARG A 148 -18.99 8.17 -0.35
N LYS A 149 -18.54 9.35 -0.75
CA LYS A 149 -19.33 10.27 -1.59
C LYS A 149 -19.37 9.86 -3.06
N GLU A 150 -18.27 9.38 -3.61
CA GLU A 150 -18.08 9.23 -5.05
C GLU A 150 -18.14 7.78 -5.55
N VAL A 151 -18.02 6.79 -4.66
CA VAL A 151 -18.02 5.36 -4.98
C VAL A 151 -19.21 4.67 -4.31
N PRO A 152 -20.25 4.31 -5.06
CA PRO A 152 -21.40 3.60 -4.51
C PRO A 152 -21.05 2.13 -4.24
N ARG A 153 -21.75 1.52 -3.26
CA ARG A 153 -21.61 0.10 -2.88
C ARG A 153 -20.15 -0.29 -2.65
N VAL A 154 -19.53 0.29 -1.63
CA VAL A 154 -18.10 0.13 -1.37
C VAL A 154 -17.83 -0.39 0.03
N LEU A 155 -17.00 -1.42 0.10
CA LEU A 155 -16.36 -1.89 1.31
C LEU A 155 -14.91 -1.45 1.29
N VAL A 156 -14.51 -0.61 2.25
CA VAL A 156 -13.12 -0.19 2.40
C VAL A 156 -12.43 -1.14 3.37
N ASN A 157 -11.40 -1.85 2.92
CA ASN A 157 -10.49 -2.56 3.82
C ASN A 157 -9.38 -1.60 4.24
N LEU A 158 -9.47 -1.11 5.48
CA LEU A 158 -8.53 -0.17 6.05
C LEU A 158 -7.55 -0.92 6.95
N ILE A 159 -6.33 -1.07 6.47
CA ILE A 159 -5.28 -1.83 7.15
C ILE A 159 -4.43 -0.89 7.99
N GLY A 160 -4.04 -1.36 9.17
CA GLY A 160 -3.09 -0.68 10.02
C GLY A 160 -1.71 -0.48 9.39
N VAL A 161 -0.86 0.26 10.09
CA VAL A 161 0.51 0.55 9.72
C VAL A 161 1.44 -0.44 10.42
N PHE A 162 2.36 -1.04 9.65
CA PHE A 162 3.38 -1.89 10.22
C PHE A 162 4.37 -1.08 11.05
N ASN A 163 4.78 -1.62 12.21
CA ASN A 163 5.95 -1.12 12.90
C ASN A 163 7.23 -1.63 12.21
N VAL A 164 7.74 -0.83 11.27
CA VAL A 164 8.89 -1.17 10.42
C VAL A 164 10.24 -1.00 11.12
N THR A 165 10.28 -0.45 12.32
CA THR A 165 11.51 -0.27 13.10
C THR A 165 12.25 -1.60 13.33
N ASN A 166 11.50 -2.66 13.66
CA ASN A 166 12.06 -3.98 13.91
C ASN A 166 12.68 -4.60 12.65
N VAL A 167 12.18 -4.23 11.46
CA VAL A 167 12.71 -4.71 10.19
C VAL A 167 14.14 -4.21 10.00
N TYR A 168 14.42 -2.94 10.30
CA TYR A 168 15.77 -2.40 10.20
C TYR A 168 16.74 -3.17 11.11
N GLU A 169 16.37 -3.41 12.37
CA GLU A 169 17.24 -4.13 13.31
C GLU A 169 17.55 -5.56 12.87
N LEU A 170 16.58 -6.25 12.27
CA LEU A 170 16.77 -7.60 11.73
C LEU A 170 17.64 -7.63 10.46
N THR A 171 17.60 -6.57 9.66
CA THR A 171 18.19 -6.56 8.31
C THR A 171 19.54 -5.85 8.25
N THR A 172 19.85 -4.97 9.21
CA THR A 172 21.09 -4.20 9.26
C THR A 172 22.31 -5.10 9.35
N GLY A 173 23.23 -4.95 8.40
CA GLY A 173 24.49 -5.70 8.37
C GLY A 173 24.32 -7.17 7.97
N ASN A 174 23.09 -7.59 7.65
CA ASN A 174 22.84 -8.94 7.16
C ASN A 174 23.17 -9.00 5.66
N PRO A 175 24.13 -9.85 5.22
CA PRO A 175 24.46 -10.00 3.81
C PRO A 175 23.27 -10.43 2.94
N TYR A 176 22.28 -11.10 3.55
CA TYR A 176 21.05 -11.51 2.88
C TYR A 176 20.21 -10.30 2.43
N CYS A 177 20.21 -9.20 3.19
CA CYS A 177 19.43 -7.99 2.93
C CYS A 177 20.25 -6.86 2.26
N SER A 178 21.47 -7.18 1.82
CA SER A 178 22.32 -6.23 1.09
C SER A 178 21.94 -6.27 -0.38
N ALA A 179 21.45 -5.15 -0.93
CA ALA A 179 21.00 -5.08 -2.31
C ALA A 179 21.70 -3.95 -3.05
N THR A 180 22.62 -4.34 -3.95
CA THR A 180 23.55 -3.39 -4.55
C THR A 180 22.98 -2.85 -5.87
N ILE A 181 22.23 -1.74 -5.82
CA ILE A 181 22.07 -0.88 -7.02
C ILE A 181 23.37 -0.07 -7.23
N PHE A 182 24.03 0.33 -6.14
CA PHE A 182 25.28 1.13 -6.14
C PHE A 182 26.28 0.67 -5.04
N GLY A 183 26.76 -0.58 -5.10
CA GLY A 183 27.66 -1.11 -4.05
C GLY A 183 26.91 -1.48 -2.76
N ASP A 184 27.57 -1.44 -1.58
CA ASP A 184 27.05 -1.90 -0.26
C ASP A 184 25.88 -1.07 0.32
N PHE A 185 24.92 -0.66 -0.50
CA PHE A 185 23.73 0.08 -0.11
C PHE A 185 22.67 -0.88 0.44
N GLN A 186 22.08 -0.55 1.59
CA GLN A 186 20.92 -1.27 2.11
C GLN A 186 19.64 -0.56 1.69
N THR A 187 18.82 -1.20 0.86
CA THR A 187 17.57 -0.62 0.31
C THR A 187 16.58 -0.19 1.39
N ASN A 188 16.53 -0.90 2.53
CA ASN A 188 15.72 -0.52 3.69
C ASN A 188 16.02 0.90 4.20
N SER A 189 17.24 1.41 3.99
CA SER A 189 17.67 2.74 4.41
C SER A 189 17.14 3.84 3.48
N LEU A 190 16.73 3.48 2.26
CA LEU A 190 16.02 4.35 1.33
C LEU A 190 14.51 4.29 1.55
N GLU A 191 13.95 3.08 1.57
CA GLU A 191 12.50 2.85 1.66
C GLU A 191 11.93 3.26 3.02
N CYS A 192 12.69 3.00 4.09
CA CYS A 192 12.31 3.33 5.46
C CYS A 192 13.29 4.34 6.06
N PHE A 193 13.57 5.43 5.34
CA PHE A 193 14.55 6.45 5.73
C PHE A 193 14.45 6.87 7.21
N CYS A 194 13.23 7.06 7.74
CA CYS A 194 13.02 7.46 9.13
C CYS A 194 13.37 6.38 10.16
N ALA A 195 13.17 5.11 9.82
CA ALA A 195 13.49 4.01 10.71
C ALA A 195 15.02 3.82 10.86
N THR A 196 15.81 4.37 9.92
CA THR A 196 17.25 4.12 9.80
C THR A 196 18.13 5.34 10.14
N HIS A 197 17.60 6.57 10.09
CA HIS A 197 18.37 7.82 10.25
C HIS A 197 18.05 8.60 11.55
N GLY A 198 17.89 7.91 12.67
CA GLY A 198 17.77 8.54 14.00
C GLY A 198 16.37 9.00 14.41
N PHE A 199 15.33 8.65 13.62
CA PHE A 199 13.93 8.96 13.94
C PHE A 199 13.12 7.72 14.39
N LYS A 200 13.80 6.67 14.84
CA LYS A 200 13.18 5.39 15.21
C LYS A 200 12.04 5.56 16.22
N LYS A 201 12.27 6.32 17.29
CA LYS A 201 11.27 6.53 18.35
C LYS A 201 10.06 7.29 17.82
N GLU A 202 10.29 8.27 16.97
CA GLU A 202 9.25 9.07 16.33
C GLU A 202 8.41 8.21 15.38
N VAL A 203 9.04 7.31 14.63
CA VAL A 203 8.34 6.33 13.77
C VAL A 203 7.49 5.37 14.60
N ASP A 204 8.02 4.84 15.70
CA ASP A 204 7.26 3.93 16.58
C ASP A 204 6.02 4.62 17.18
N ILE A 205 6.19 5.86 17.66
CA ILE A 205 5.09 6.67 18.21
C ILE A 205 4.06 6.97 17.12
N ALA A 206 4.51 7.38 15.93
CA ALA A 206 3.63 7.68 14.81
C ALA A 206 2.87 6.44 14.34
N ALA A 207 3.52 5.26 14.26
CA ALA A 207 2.89 4.02 13.82
C ALA A 207 1.76 3.62 14.77
N ALA A 208 2.01 3.67 16.09
CA ALA A 208 0.99 3.39 17.10
C ALA A 208 -0.19 4.39 17.05
N ALA A 209 0.11 5.67 16.80
CA ALA A 209 -0.92 6.70 16.65
C ALA A 209 -1.75 6.48 15.38
N TYR A 210 -1.11 6.14 14.25
CA TYR A 210 -1.78 5.90 12.97
C TYR A 210 -2.69 4.68 13.04
N ASP A 211 -2.25 3.60 13.69
CA ASP A 211 -3.08 2.42 13.93
C ASP A 211 -4.34 2.74 14.75
N SER A 212 -4.16 3.55 15.80
CA SER A 212 -5.28 4.03 16.62
C SER A 212 -6.25 4.90 15.82
N ILE A 213 -5.73 5.76 14.94
CA ILE A 213 -6.52 6.60 14.04
C ILE A 213 -7.31 5.75 13.04
N VAL A 214 -6.66 4.76 12.43
CA VAL A 214 -7.28 3.82 11.49
C VAL A 214 -8.46 3.11 12.16
N PHE A 215 -8.26 2.56 13.35
CA PHE A 215 -9.33 1.90 14.13
C PHE A 215 -10.47 2.88 14.48
N LYS A 216 -10.12 4.07 14.97
CA LYS A 216 -11.08 5.13 15.32
C LYS A 216 -11.93 5.54 14.13
N LEU A 217 -11.33 5.74 12.96
CA LEU A 217 -12.06 6.12 11.75
C LEU A 217 -12.94 4.98 11.26
N ALA A 218 -12.45 3.73 11.24
CA ALA A 218 -13.27 2.57 10.89
C ALA A 218 -14.53 2.48 11.75
N LYS A 219 -14.39 2.62 13.08
CA LYS A 219 -15.52 2.64 14.02
C LYS A 219 -16.49 3.79 13.70
N LYS A 220 -15.98 5.03 13.61
CA LYS A 220 -16.78 6.24 13.34
C LYS A 220 -17.64 6.10 12.07
N TYR A 221 -17.05 5.59 10.99
CA TYR A 221 -17.78 5.48 9.73
C TYR A 221 -18.84 4.37 9.75
N ASN A 222 -18.57 3.27 10.45
CA ASN A 222 -19.54 2.18 10.58
C ASN A 222 -20.74 2.57 11.47
N GLU A 223 -20.59 3.52 12.38
CA GLU A 223 -21.72 4.08 13.17
C GLU A 223 -22.79 4.76 12.31
N PHE A 224 -22.47 5.15 11.06
CA PHE A 224 -23.47 5.69 10.14
C PHE A 224 -24.49 4.66 9.66
N ASN A 225 -24.25 3.35 9.85
CA ASN A 225 -25.13 2.26 9.44
C ASN A 225 -25.58 2.38 7.96
N ASP A 226 -24.65 2.76 7.09
CA ASP A 226 -24.90 2.95 5.68
C ASP A 226 -24.92 1.58 4.97
N PRO A 227 -26.05 1.15 4.38
CA PRO A 227 -26.15 -0.19 3.78
C PRO A 227 -25.30 -0.34 2.51
N THR A 228 -24.76 0.76 1.99
CA THR A 228 -23.95 0.79 0.75
C THR A 228 -22.50 1.18 1.00
N PHE A 229 -22.11 1.41 2.25
CA PHE A 229 -20.76 1.81 2.62
C PHE A 229 -20.36 1.16 3.95
N GLY A 230 -19.20 0.50 3.97
CA GLY A 230 -18.64 -0.05 5.20
C GLY A 230 -17.12 0.03 5.23
N ILE A 231 -16.55 0.02 6.42
CA ILE A 231 -15.09 -0.11 6.63
C ILE A 231 -14.81 -1.38 7.41
N MET A 232 -13.99 -2.26 6.82
CA MET A 232 -13.34 -3.36 7.51
C MET A 232 -12.01 -2.86 8.07
N TYR A 233 -11.80 -2.95 9.37
CA TYR A 233 -10.49 -2.71 9.98
C TYR A 233 -9.69 -4.01 9.99
N THR A 234 -8.47 -3.96 9.44
CA THR A 234 -7.50 -5.05 9.52
C THR A 234 -6.30 -4.57 10.34
N PRO A 235 -6.05 -5.11 11.55
CA PRO A 235 -4.88 -4.73 12.33
C PRO A 235 -3.60 -5.17 11.63
N ALA A 236 -2.53 -4.37 11.78
CA ALA A 236 -1.20 -4.65 11.24
C ALA A 236 -0.21 -5.05 12.34
N ASN A 237 -0.71 -5.67 13.41
CA ASN A 237 0.03 -6.12 14.58
C ASN A 237 0.83 -7.41 14.31
N VAL A 238 1.66 -7.39 13.28
CA VAL A 238 2.57 -8.47 12.95
C VAL A 238 3.87 -8.27 13.74
N ASP A 239 4.30 -9.28 14.48
CA ASP A 239 5.61 -9.29 15.11
C ASP A 239 6.69 -9.55 14.05
N LEU A 240 7.06 -8.50 13.33
CA LEU A 240 8.08 -8.56 12.28
C LEU A 240 9.44 -9.03 12.81
N ALA A 241 9.74 -8.83 14.10
CA ALA A 241 10.99 -9.28 14.72
C ALA A 241 11.08 -10.82 14.82
N SER A 242 9.93 -11.50 14.90
CA SER A 242 9.84 -12.96 15.00
C SER A 242 9.92 -13.68 13.65
N LEU A 243 9.80 -12.95 12.54
CA LEU A 243 9.78 -13.55 11.21
C LEU A 243 11.20 -13.94 10.76
N PRO A 244 11.33 -15.03 9.97
CA PRO A 244 12.61 -15.37 9.35
C PRO A 244 13.12 -14.21 8.50
N VAL A 245 14.42 -13.91 8.55
CA VAL A 245 15.03 -12.83 7.74
C VAL A 245 14.76 -13.00 6.24
N GLN A 246 14.50 -14.24 5.82
CA GLN A 246 14.10 -14.63 4.47
C GLN A 246 12.83 -13.93 3.97
N MET A 247 11.96 -13.48 4.87
CA MET A 247 10.74 -12.75 4.55
C MET A 247 10.98 -11.30 4.12
N PHE A 248 12.17 -10.73 4.39
CA PHE A 248 12.50 -9.32 4.14
C PHE A 248 13.42 -9.13 2.93
N ARG A 249 13.47 -10.12 2.05
CA ARG A 249 14.26 -10.14 0.84
C ARG A 249 13.47 -10.87 -0.23
#